data_AF-A0A8T6CD48-F1
#
_entry.id   AF-A0A8T6CD48-F1
#
_cell.length_a   1.000
_cell.length_b   1.000
_cell.length_c   1.000
_cell.angle_alpha   90.00
_cell.angle_beta   90.00
_cell.angle_gamma   90.00
#
_symmetry.space_group_name_H-M   'P 1'
#
loop_
_entity.id
_entity.type
_entity.pdbx_description
1 polymer ?
#
loop_
_entity_poly.entity_id
_entity_poly.type
_entity_poly.pdbx_seq_one_letter_code
_entity_poly.pdbx_strand_id
1 'polypeptide(L)'
;MDVVEQIRERTEAMWEVYNSHDADALAAFYEPSYWTTEEEEVRANMRPFRNFGISIRPEETSPPTEIAPGQWEIRQTGHFPLGSVKLAFVWQEFDGVWLLIHTEAE
;
A
#
# COMPACT_ATOMS: atom_id res chain seq x y z
N MET A 1 16.87 -11.70 -5.00
CA MET A 1 16.27 -10.90 -3.92
C MET A 1 15.27 -11.79 -3.21
N ASP A 2 15.26 -11.81 -1.89
CA ASP A 2 14.27 -12.59 -1.13
C ASP A 2 12.86 -11.99 -1.30
N VAL A 3 11.81 -12.80 -1.24
CA VAL A 3 10.41 -12.33 -1.44
C VAL A 3 10.03 -11.34 -0.35
N VAL A 4 10.45 -11.58 0.89
CA VAL A 4 10.22 -10.67 2.02
C VAL A 4 10.75 -9.28 1.70
N GLU A 5 11.98 -9.18 1.18
CA GLU A 5 12.58 -7.89 0.83
C GLU A 5 11.88 -7.24 -0.36
N GLN A 6 11.49 -8.02 -1.38
CA GLN A 6 10.71 -7.51 -2.51
C GLN A 6 9.40 -6.87 -2.06
N ILE A 7 8.65 -7.53 -1.16
CA ILE A 7 7.39 -6.99 -0.63
C ILE A 7 7.63 -5.73 0.19
N ARG A 8 8.69 -5.71 1.01
CA ARG A 8 9.03 -4.53 1.82
C ARG A 8 9.36 -3.33 0.94
N GLU A 9 10.29 -3.48 0.00
CA GLU A 9 10.67 -2.44 -0.96
C GLU A 9 9.47 -1.96 -1.79
N ARG A 10 8.62 -2.90 -2.22
CA ARG A 10 7.41 -2.58 -3.00
C ARG A 10 6.41 -1.75 -2.19
N THR A 11 6.22 -2.10 -0.92
CA THR A 11 5.31 -1.40 -0.01
C THR A 11 5.85 -0.02 0.36
N GLU A 12 7.17 0.12 0.57
CA GLU A 12 7.82 1.41 0.81
C GLU A 12 7.68 2.35 -0.40
N ALA A 13 7.96 1.87 -1.61
CA ALA A 13 7.79 2.64 -2.83
C ALA A 13 6.32 3.08 -3.06
N MET A 14 5.35 2.25 -2.67
CA MET A 14 3.93 2.62 -2.72
C MET A 14 3.64 3.81 -1.79
N TRP A 15 4.18 3.81 -0.57
CA TRP A 15 4.01 4.92 0.37
C TRP A 15 4.67 6.21 -0.11
N GLU A 16 5.84 6.13 -0.75
CA GLU A 16 6.48 7.29 -1.37
C GLU A 16 5.57 7.94 -2.41
N VAL A 17 4.95 7.13 -3.27
CA VAL A 17 4.00 7.61 -4.27
C VAL A 17 2.73 8.14 -3.62
N TYR A 18 2.17 7.47 -2.61
CA TYR A 18 1.03 7.99 -1.85
C TYR A 18 1.32 9.37 -1.25
N ASN A 19 2.52 9.55 -0.69
CA ASN A 19 2.98 10.80 -0.09
C ASN A 19 3.27 11.92 -1.10
N SER A 20 3.45 11.57 -2.38
CA SER A 20 3.50 12.54 -3.49
C SER A 20 2.12 13.05 -3.91
N HIS A 21 1.06 12.45 -3.38
CA HIS A 21 -0.35 12.72 -3.70
C HIS A 21 -0.71 12.50 -5.18
N ASP A 22 0.04 11.64 -5.87
CA ASP A 22 -0.19 11.21 -7.25
C ASP A 22 -0.91 9.87 -7.30
N ALA A 23 -2.25 9.94 -7.34
CA ALA A 23 -3.10 8.75 -7.43
C ALA A 23 -2.94 8.00 -8.77
N ASP A 24 -2.53 8.69 -9.84
CA ASP A 24 -2.36 8.05 -11.15
C ASP A 24 -1.08 7.20 -11.16
N ALA A 25 0.00 7.70 -10.54
CA ALA A 25 1.20 6.91 -10.29
C ALA A 25 0.94 5.77 -9.30
N LEU A 26 0.08 5.99 -8.30
CA LEU A 26 -0.24 4.97 -7.29
C LEU A 26 -0.94 3.74 -7.91
N ALA A 27 -1.71 3.92 -8.98
CA ALA A 27 -2.37 2.83 -9.71
C ALA A 27 -1.39 1.74 -10.17
N ALA A 28 -0.12 2.07 -10.41
CA ALA A 28 0.91 1.10 -10.84
C ALA A 28 1.29 0.05 -9.77
N PHE A 29 0.82 0.23 -8.53
CA PHE A 29 1.01 -0.73 -7.45
C PHE A 29 -0.15 -1.70 -7.29
N TYR A 30 -1.31 -1.39 -7.85
CA TYR A 30 -2.54 -2.16 -7.68
C TYR A 30 -2.72 -3.14 -8.82
N GLU A 31 -3.34 -4.28 -8.53
CA GLU A 31 -3.90 -5.13 -9.57
C GLU A 31 -5.03 -4.34 -10.28
N PRO A 32 -5.11 -4.34 -11.63
CA PRO A 32 -6.03 -3.47 -12.37
C PRO A 32 -7.52 -3.58 -11.98
N SER A 33 -8.02 -4.79 -11.72
CA SER A 33 -9.42 -4.98 -11.31
C SER A 33 -9.66 -4.48 -9.88
N TYR A 34 -8.67 -4.65 -8.99
CA TYR A 34 -8.71 -4.09 -7.64
C TYR A 34 -8.68 -2.57 -7.67
N TRP A 35 -7.75 -1.96 -8.44
CA TRP A 35 -7.70 -0.50 -8.62
C TRP A 35 -9.02 0.09 -9.08
N THR A 36 -9.65 -0.55 -10.08
CA THR A 36 -10.94 -0.09 -10.63
C THR A 36 -12.04 0.00 -9.55
N THR A 37 -11.96 -0.85 -8.53
CA THR A 37 -12.92 -0.87 -7.41
C THR A 37 -12.56 0.17 -6.34
N GLU A 38 -11.27 0.38 -6.07
CA GLU A 38 -10.78 1.21 -4.96
C GLU A 38 -10.49 2.66 -5.33
N GLU A 39 -10.37 2.99 -6.62
CA GLU A 39 -9.86 4.28 -7.09
C GLU A 39 -10.58 5.49 -6.45
N GLU A 40 -11.91 5.45 -6.38
CA GLU A 40 -12.69 6.55 -5.83
C GLU A 40 -12.37 6.77 -4.34
N GLU A 41 -12.31 5.68 -3.57
CA GLU A 41 -12.00 5.72 -2.14
C GLU A 41 -10.56 6.18 -1.90
N VAL A 42 -9.58 5.64 -2.63
CA VAL A 42 -8.18 6.03 -2.54
C VAL A 42 -8.01 7.52 -2.81
N ARG A 43 -8.65 8.04 -3.87
CA ARG A 43 -8.62 9.48 -4.19
C ARG A 43 -9.29 10.32 -3.10
N ALA A 44 -10.41 9.86 -2.55
CA ALA A 44 -11.11 10.54 -1.46
C ALA A 44 -10.25 10.60 -0.17
N ASN A 45 -9.59 9.48 0.16
CA ASN A 45 -8.71 9.34 1.32
C ASN A 45 -7.43 10.18 1.15
N MET A 46 -6.86 10.27 -0.05
CA MET A 46 -5.65 11.05 -0.33
C MET A 46 -5.90 12.57 -0.34
N ARG A 47 -7.12 13.01 -0.69
CA ARG A 47 -7.48 14.43 -0.79
C ARG A 47 -7.14 15.28 0.45
N PRO A 48 -7.46 14.90 1.70
CA PRO A 48 -7.04 15.66 2.88
C PRO A 48 -5.52 15.73 3.01
N PHE A 49 -4.79 14.63 2.75
CA PHE A 49 -3.33 14.63 2.81
C PHE A 49 -2.72 15.63 1.84
N ARG A 50 -3.23 15.66 0.60
CA ARG A 50 -2.84 16.64 -0.41
C ARG A 50 -3.16 18.07 0.00
N ASN A 51 -4.39 18.32 0.46
CA ASN A 51 -4.86 19.66 0.80
C ASN A 51 -4.08 20.29 1.97
N PHE A 52 -3.59 19.47 2.89
CA PHE A 52 -2.87 19.92 4.09
C PHE A 52 -1.36 19.66 4.02
N GLY A 53 -0.84 19.12 2.91
CA GLY A 53 0.58 18.79 2.77
C GLY A 53 1.05 17.76 3.80
N ILE A 54 0.20 16.80 4.15
CA ILE A 54 0.48 15.75 5.14
C ILE A 54 1.09 14.54 4.43
N SER A 55 2.13 13.99 5.04
CA SER A 55 2.71 12.71 4.67
C SER A 55 2.50 11.68 5.78
N ILE A 56 2.28 10.44 5.39
CA ILE A 56 2.22 9.27 6.26
C ILE A 56 3.63 8.72 6.46
N ARG A 57 3.95 8.36 7.69
CA ARG A 57 5.17 7.62 8.05
C ARG A 57 4.79 6.17 8.34
N PRO A 58 5.08 5.22 7.44
CA PRO A 58 4.78 3.82 7.69
C PRO A 58 5.76 3.22 8.70
N GLU A 59 5.25 2.35 9.56
CA GLU A 59 6.00 1.50 10.48
C GLU A 59 5.60 0.04 10.23
N GLU A 60 6.57 -0.83 9.91
CA GLU A 60 6.32 -2.27 9.79
C GLU A 60 5.95 -2.85 11.16
N THR A 61 4.71 -3.35 11.29
CA THR A 61 4.24 -3.99 12.52
C THR A 61 4.31 -5.51 12.45
N SER A 62 4.33 -6.09 11.25
CA SER A 62 4.68 -7.49 11.03
C SER A 62 5.52 -7.66 9.77
N PRO A 63 6.50 -8.57 9.77
CA PRO A 63 7.23 -8.88 8.55
C PRO A 63 6.29 -9.49 7.50
N PRO A 64 6.60 -9.32 6.19
CA PRO A 64 5.93 -10.02 5.11
C PRO A 64 5.81 -11.53 5.38
N THR A 65 4.58 -12.06 5.28
CA THR A 65 4.27 -13.47 5.55
C THR A 65 3.40 -14.04 4.42
N GLU A 66 3.71 -15.24 3.94
CA GLU A 66 2.86 -15.94 2.97
C GLU A 66 1.58 -16.44 3.64
N ILE A 67 0.42 -15.99 3.13
CA ILE A 67 -0.91 -16.34 3.69
C ILE A 67 -1.66 -17.36 2.82
N ALA A 68 -1.30 -17.45 1.55
CA ALA A 68 -1.75 -18.44 0.59
C ALA A 68 -0.69 -18.58 -0.52
N PRO A 69 -0.70 -19.65 -1.33
CA PRO A 69 0.31 -19.84 -2.38
C PRO A 69 0.45 -18.61 -3.28
N GLY A 70 1.61 -17.94 -3.20
CA GLY A 70 1.91 -16.73 -3.98
C GLY A 70 1.25 -15.43 -3.49
N GLN A 71 0.59 -15.43 -2.33
CA GLN A 71 0.00 -14.25 -1.70
C GLN A 71 0.70 -13.93 -0.39
N TRP A 72 1.20 -12.71 -0.29
CA TRP A 72 2.02 -12.25 0.82
C TRP A 72 1.39 -11.04 1.49
N GLU A 73 1.25 -11.12 2.81
CA GLU A 73 0.70 -10.06 3.65
C GLU A 73 1.81 -9.32 4.38
N ILE A 74 1.75 -7.99 4.41
CA ILE A 74 2.53 -7.15 5.31
C ILE A 74 1.60 -6.23 6.09
N ARG A 75 1.79 -6.15 7.42
CA ARG A 75 1.04 -5.20 8.27
C ARG A 75 1.91 -4.00 8.58
N GLN A 76 1.32 -2.81 8.47
CA GLN A 76 1.97 -1.56 8.82
C GLN A 76 1.04 -0.63 9.57
N THR A 77 1.62 0.22 10.43
CA THR A 77 0.92 1.39 10.99
C THR A 77 1.40 2.64 10.27
N GLY A 78 0.49 3.35 9.60
CA GLY A 78 0.76 4.65 9.00
C GLY A 78 0.49 5.77 10.01
N HIS A 79 1.53 6.48 10.44
CA HIS A 79 1.43 7.61 11.36
C HIS A 79 1.35 8.94 10.62
N PHE A 80 0.46 9.84 11.04
CA PHE A 80 0.31 11.19 10.51
C PHE A 80 -0.07 12.17 11.64
N PRO A 81 0.03 13.51 11.45
CA PRO A 81 -0.13 14.48 12.54
C PRO A 81 -1.46 14.40 13.31
N LEU A 82 -2.51 13.86 12.69
CA LEU A 82 -3.86 13.78 13.26
C LEU A 82 -4.21 12.39 13.81
N GLY A 83 -3.31 11.40 13.70
CA GLY A 83 -3.56 10.05 14.18
C GLY A 83 -2.69 9.00 13.51
N SER A 84 -3.15 7.76 13.58
CA SER A 84 -2.54 6.64 12.88
C SER A 84 -3.62 5.75 12.30
N VAL A 85 -3.25 4.99 11.27
CA VAL A 85 -4.08 3.95 10.67
C VAL A 85 -3.28 2.66 10.62
N LYS A 86 -3.92 1.54 10.98
CA LYS A 86 -3.33 0.21 10.83
C LYS A 86 -3.85 -0.39 9.53
N LEU A 87 -2.96 -0.92 8.73
CA LEU A 87 -3.27 -1.47 7.41
C LEU A 87 -2.60 -2.83 7.25
N ALA A 88 -3.34 -3.78 6.71
CA ALA A 88 -2.81 -5.01 6.12
C ALA A 88 -2.82 -4.87 4.61
N PHE A 89 -1.69 -5.14 3.95
CA PHE A 89 -1.54 -5.14 2.50
C PHE A 89 -1.27 -6.55 2.01
N VAL A 90 -2.07 -7.03 1.06
CA VAL A 90 -1.89 -8.33 0.43
C VAL A 90 -1.38 -8.14 -1.00
N TRP A 91 -0.19 -8.68 -1.25
CA TRP A 91 0.50 -8.64 -2.53
C TRP A 91 0.47 -10.00 -3.21
N GLN A 92 0.36 -10.00 -4.53
CA GLN A 92 0.50 -11.19 -5.35
C GLN A 92 1.37 -10.90 -6.59
N GLU A 93 2.17 -11.87 -6.98
CA GLU A 93 3.05 -11.75 -8.15
C GLU A 93 2.30 -12.07 -9.44
N PHE A 94 2.38 -11.15 -10.42
CA PHE A 94 1.88 -11.31 -11.78
C PHE A 94 3.00 -10.95 -12.74
N ASP A 95 3.40 -11.89 -13.61
CA ASP A 95 4.45 -11.70 -14.60
C ASP A 95 5.76 -11.09 -14.05
N GLY A 96 6.15 -11.47 -12.84
CA GLY A 96 7.36 -10.95 -12.17
C GLY A 96 7.18 -9.64 -11.41
N VAL A 97 5.94 -9.15 -11.28
CA VAL A 97 5.62 -7.88 -10.61
C VAL A 97 4.66 -8.13 -9.44
N TRP A 98 5.02 -7.62 -8.27
CA TRP A 98 4.13 -7.63 -7.10
C TRP A 98 3.09 -6.52 -7.21
N LEU A 99 1.82 -6.93 -7.25
CA LEU A 99 0.66 -6.05 -7.30
C LEU A 99 -0.19 -6.26 -6.04
N LEU A 100 -0.68 -5.15 -5.51
CA LEU A 100 -1.58 -5.10 -4.38
C LEU A 100 -2.96 -5.58 -4.84
N ILE A 101 -3.45 -6.64 -4.22
CA ILE A 101 -4.74 -7.25 -4.56
C ILE A 101 -5.81 -7.00 -3.49
N HIS A 102 -5.37 -6.58 -2.29
CA HIS A 102 -6.27 -6.29 -1.18
C HIS A 102 -5.58 -5.40 -0.14
N THR A 103 -6.35 -4.51 0.48
CA THR A 103 -5.97 -3.74 1.66
C THR A 103 -7.12 -3.76 2.66
N GLU A 104 -6.78 -3.92 3.93
CA GLU A 104 -7.75 -3.88 5.04
C GLU A 104 -7.27 -2.91 6.12
N ALA A 105 -8.18 -2.07 6.64
CA ALA A 105 -7.93 -1.24 7.81
C ALA A 105 -8.37 -1.97 9.09
N GLU A 106 -7.50 -1.99 10.11
CA GLU A 106 -7.76 -2.64 11.41
C GLU A 106 -8.33 -1.69 12.48
#